data_AF-A0A9N8PRM8-F1
#
_entry.id   AF-A0A9N8PRM8-F1
#
_cell.length_a   1.000
_cell.length_b   1.000
_cell.length_c   1.000
_cell.angle_alpha   90.00
_cell.angle_beta   90.00
_cell.angle_gamma   90.00
#
_symmetry.space_group_name_H-M   'P 1'
#
loop_
_entity.id
_entity.type
_entity.pdbx_description
1 polymer ?
#
loop_
_entity_poly.entity_id
_entity_poly.type
_entity_poly.pdbx_seq_one_letter_code
_entity_poly.pdbx_strand_id
1 'polypeptide(L)'
;MLPLQRNHILLATLLVFIFITLYHLLPQTQETTPLSTTHGESEVAAKRPKDSELHVLLPTTIGDVNLCKTILSAKAMGYPEPVILGWGDTFDTWYLLAGGSHLAKISRVLEYLDSMSPEQQDDLVLMMDAFDIWFQLPPETLIERYYSINEKADKRISKHMGKAAEVENIKQTIIFGAGKRCAPNQLHSIACYPVPPSPLPDDLYGANTDTIMGHSPHSSHRQRYINSGYIIGPVKDMREMFRAAWEMVQNWPTPIPPTVEVVVWTWCTMQVISLSSQSCLDSRSINEKSCDDVTPRPGLGDTRRHLPLTRSRAQ
;
A
#
# COMPACT_ATOMS: atom_id res chain seq x y z
N MET A 1 40.37 65.70 -2.35
CA MET A 1 40.06 64.28 -2.62
C MET A 1 40.67 63.45 -1.51
N LEU A 2 39.93 63.02 -0.47
CA LEU A 2 40.44 62.12 0.59
C LEU A 2 39.41 61.54 1.60
N PRO A 3 38.14 62.00 1.73
CA PRO A 3 37.23 61.40 2.73
C PRO A 3 36.38 60.23 2.18
N LEU A 4 36.12 60.16 0.87
CA LEU A 4 35.24 59.12 0.29
C LEU A 4 35.93 57.74 0.24
N GLN A 5 37.20 57.68 -0.16
CA GLN A 5 37.96 56.41 -0.23
C GLN A 5 38.17 55.76 1.14
N ARG A 6 38.28 56.55 2.22
CA ARG A 6 38.51 56.02 3.56
C ARG A 6 37.30 55.24 4.10
N ASN A 7 36.08 55.69 3.79
CA ASN A 7 34.86 54.98 4.19
C ASN A 7 34.66 53.67 3.41
N HIS A 8 35.04 53.62 2.12
CA HIS A 8 34.95 52.37 1.35
C HIS A 8 35.96 51.32 1.82
N ILE A 9 37.17 51.74 2.19
CA ILE A 9 38.18 50.82 2.75
C ILE A 9 37.72 50.28 4.10
N LEU A 10 37.18 51.14 4.99
CA LEU A 10 36.65 50.71 6.28
C LEU A 10 35.48 49.73 6.13
N LEU A 11 34.55 49.99 5.21
CA LEU A 11 33.43 49.11 4.94
C LEU A 11 33.89 47.74 4.42
N ALA A 12 34.85 47.72 3.49
CA ALA A 12 35.41 46.49 2.95
C ALA A 12 36.12 45.67 4.03
N THR A 13 36.89 46.32 4.92
CA THR A 13 37.54 45.62 6.03
C THR A 13 36.54 45.04 7.01
N LEU A 14 35.43 45.73 7.29
CA LEU A 14 34.37 45.24 8.18
C LEU A 14 33.67 44.01 7.58
N LEU A 15 33.37 44.03 6.29
CA LEU A 15 32.73 42.91 5.60
C LEU A 15 33.60 41.66 5.57
N VAL A 16 34.91 41.81 5.34
CA VAL A 16 35.86 40.69 5.37
C VAL A 16 35.96 40.10 6.79
N PHE A 17 36.01 40.95 7.82
CA PHE A 17 36.05 40.48 9.21
C PHE A 17 34.79 39.71 9.59
N ILE A 18 33.60 40.21 9.18
CA ILE A 18 32.32 39.53 9.38
C ILE A 18 32.33 38.15 8.70
N PHE A 19 32.80 38.07 7.45
CA PHE A 19 32.85 36.81 6.71
C PHE A 19 33.78 35.78 7.35
N ILE A 20 34.95 36.21 7.84
CA ILE A 20 35.90 35.34 8.55
C ILE A 20 35.32 34.86 9.87
N THR A 21 34.66 35.75 10.64
CA THR A 21 34.00 35.35 11.90
C THR A 21 32.85 34.37 11.66
N LEU A 22 32.03 34.56 10.62
CA LEU A 22 30.99 33.62 10.23
C LEU A 22 31.59 32.27 9.80
N TYR A 23 32.67 32.26 9.04
CA TYR A 23 33.35 31.03 8.62
C TYR A 23 33.86 30.21 9.81
N HIS A 24 34.42 30.86 10.84
CA HIS A 24 34.88 30.18 12.06
C HIS A 24 33.75 29.80 13.04
N LEU A 25 32.57 30.42 12.93
CA LEU A 25 31.40 30.12 13.74
C LEU A 25 30.49 29.06 13.11
N LEU A 26 30.67 28.74 11.82
CA LEU A 26 29.99 27.58 11.23
C LEU A 26 30.60 26.28 11.81
N PRO A 27 29.77 25.38 12.38
CA PRO A 27 30.28 24.12 12.89
C PRO A 27 30.84 23.29 11.74
N GLN A 28 32.14 23.01 11.79
CA GLN A 28 32.77 22.08 10.87
C GLN A 28 32.26 20.67 11.21
N THR A 29 31.40 20.13 10.35
CA THR A 29 30.93 18.74 10.48
C THR A 29 32.13 17.81 10.36
N GLN A 30 32.54 17.18 11.47
CA GLN A 30 33.48 16.08 11.43
C GLN A 30 32.78 14.84 10.87
N GLU A 31 33.31 14.28 9.79
CA GLU A 31 32.97 12.94 9.33
C GLU A 31 33.32 11.94 10.43
N THR A 32 32.32 11.49 11.17
CA THR A 32 32.45 10.35 12.08
C THR A 32 32.68 9.08 11.29
N THR A 33 33.90 8.54 11.40
CA THR A 33 34.28 7.20 10.95
C THR A 33 33.39 6.17 11.65
N PRO A 34 32.78 5.18 10.96
CA PRO A 34 31.93 4.20 11.62
C PRO A 34 32.78 3.19 12.40
N LEU A 35 32.58 3.18 13.72
CA LEU A 35 33.12 2.20 14.65
C LEU A 35 32.43 0.85 14.42
N SER A 36 33.16 -0.13 13.91
CA SER A 36 32.73 -1.54 13.88
C SER A 36 32.53 -2.04 15.30
N THR A 37 31.29 -2.35 15.65
CA THR A 37 30.96 -3.09 16.86
C THR A 37 30.44 -4.46 16.46
N THR A 38 31.28 -5.48 16.67
CA THR A 38 30.93 -6.89 16.66
C THR A 38 30.13 -7.22 17.91
N HIS A 39 28.85 -7.53 17.77
CA HIS A 39 28.14 -8.43 18.70
C HIS A 39 27.06 -9.18 17.94
N GLY A 40 27.19 -10.51 17.91
CA GLY A 40 26.12 -11.40 17.54
C GLY A 40 25.31 -11.77 18.77
N GLU A 41 23.99 -11.82 18.62
CA GLU A 41 23.18 -12.97 19.03
C GLU A 41 21.84 -12.93 18.29
N SER A 42 21.31 -14.11 18.02
CA SER A 42 20.29 -14.42 17.04
C SER A 42 18.87 -14.12 17.54
N GLU A 43 18.18 -13.22 16.85
CA GLU A 43 16.73 -13.29 16.65
C GLU A 43 16.51 -13.27 15.13
N VAL A 44 15.69 -14.17 14.59
CA VAL A 44 15.46 -14.30 13.14
C VAL A 44 14.62 -13.10 12.67
N ALA A 45 15.24 -11.92 12.63
CA ALA A 45 14.72 -10.76 11.96
C ALA A 45 14.76 -11.04 10.46
N ALA A 46 13.63 -10.89 9.78
CA ALA A 46 13.53 -10.92 8.33
C ALA A 46 14.67 -10.08 7.73
N LYS A 47 15.64 -10.77 7.11
CA LYS A 47 16.92 -10.16 6.71
C LYS A 47 16.65 -9.21 5.54
N ARG A 48 16.70 -7.90 5.81
CA ARG A 48 16.77 -6.85 4.78
C ARG A 48 17.83 -7.27 3.74
N PRO A 49 17.52 -7.28 2.44
CA PRO A 49 18.56 -7.47 1.42
C PRO A 49 19.61 -6.38 1.62
N LYS A 50 20.88 -6.77 1.64
CA LYS A 50 21.95 -5.96 2.23
C LYS A 50 22.18 -4.62 1.51
N ASP A 51 21.61 -4.43 0.32
CA ASP A 51 21.80 -3.26 -0.55
C ASP A 51 20.49 -2.76 -1.21
N SER A 52 19.31 -3.11 -0.66
CA SER A 52 18.00 -2.71 -1.24
C SER A 52 17.67 -1.24 -0.93
N GLU A 53 17.49 -0.45 -1.99
CA GLU A 53 17.08 0.96 -1.94
C GLU A 53 15.55 1.11 -1.83
N LEU A 54 15.10 2.28 -1.37
CA LEU A 54 13.68 2.65 -1.37
C LEU A 54 13.43 3.68 -2.48
N HIS A 55 12.50 3.40 -3.37
CA HIS A 55 12.01 4.34 -4.38
C HIS A 55 10.63 4.82 -3.97
N VAL A 56 10.40 6.14 -4.00
CA VAL A 56 9.08 6.74 -3.68
C VAL A 56 8.48 7.27 -4.96
N LEU A 57 7.30 6.78 -5.33
CA LEU A 57 6.63 7.13 -6.59
C LEU A 57 5.34 7.90 -6.31
N LEU A 58 5.20 9.07 -6.95
CA LEU A 58 4.02 9.93 -6.86
C LEU A 58 3.39 10.11 -8.25
N PRO A 59 2.38 9.31 -8.62
CA PRO A 59 1.67 9.50 -9.87
C PRO A 59 0.83 10.78 -9.84
N THR A 60 1.21 11.78 -10.64
CA THR A 60 0.48 13.04 -10.80
C THR A 60 0.90 13.77 -12.07
N THR A 61 -0.04 14.47 -12.70
CA THR A 61 0.21 15.27 -13.90
C THR A 61 0.39 16.75 -13.64
N ILE A 62 -0.04 17.24 -12.47
CA ILE A 62 -0.13 18.66 -12.16
C ILE A 62 0.58 19.00 -10.86
N GLY A 63 1.01 20.24 -10.79
CA GLY A 63 1.44 20.87 -9.54
C GLY A 63 0.23 21.26 -8.71
N ASP A 64 0.28 20.96 -7.41
CA ASP A 64 -0.73 21.37 -6.43
C ASP A 64 -0.06 21.71 -5.10
N VAL A 65 -0.68 22.59 -4.32
CA VAL A 65 -0.15 22.95 -2.98
C VAL A 65 -0.05 21.71 -2.08
N ASN A 66 -0.95 20.74 -2.24
CA ASN A 66 -0.91 19.52 -1.46
C ASN A 66 0.18 18.55 -1.93
N LEU A 67 0.53 18.54 -3.22
CA LEU A 67 1.75 17.84 -3.70
C LEU A 67 2.99 18.40 -2.99
N CYS A 68 3.10 19.73 -2.88
CA CYS A 68 4.20 20.36 -2.17
C CYS A 68 4.23 19.95 -0.68
N LYS A 69 3.07 19.81 -0.03
CA LYS A 69 2.99 19.32 1.36
C LYS A 69 3.48 17.88 1.48
N THR A 70 3.08 17.01 0.56
CA THR A 70 3.52 15.61 0.49
C THR A 70 5.04 15.55 0.39
N ILE A 71 5.63 16.22 -0.62
CA ILE A 71 7.08 16.26 -0.85
C ILE A 71 7.83 16.86 0.35
N LEU A 72 7.33 17.97 0.90
CA LEU A 72 7.96 18.62 2.05
C LEU A 72 7.98 17.70 3.27
N SER A 73 6.87 17.01 3.57
CA SER A 73 6.80 16.05 4.67
C SER A 73 7.73 14.86 4.45
N ALA A 74 7.81 14.34 3.23
CA ALA A 74 8.74 13.27 2.87
C ALA A 74 10.20 13.68 3.15
N LYS A 75 10.57 14.87 2.68
CA LYS A 75 11.91 15.43 2.88
C LYS A 75 12.23 15.64 4.35
N ALA A 76 11.28 16.18 5.12
CA ALA A 76 11.44 16.41 6.55
C ALA A 76 11.66 15.09 7.32
N MET A 77 11.05 13.99 6.87
CA MET A 77 11.20 12.66 7.46
C MET A 77 12.40 11.87 6.93
N GLY A 78 13.18 12.42 5.98
CA GLY A 78 14.38 11.78 5.45
C GLY A 78 14.12 10.74 4.34
N TYR A 79 12.96 10.78 3.69
CA TYR A 79 12.69 9.93 2.52
C TYR A 79 13.57 10.35 1.32
N PRO A 80 13.86 9.40 0.41
CA PRO A 80 14.51 9.70 -0.85
C PRO A 80 13.63 10.64 -1.70
N GLU A 81 14.25 11.32 -2.66
CA GLU A 81 13.55 12.27 -3.52
C GLU A 81 12.42 11.55 -4.29
N PRO A 82 11.15 11.97 -4.14
CA PRO A 82 10.06 11.30 -4.82
C PRO A 82 10.14 11.47 -6.34
N VAL A 83 9.89 10.37 -7.06
CA VAL A 83 9.77 10.37 -8.52
C VAL A 83 8.33 10.70 -8.89
N ILE A 84 8.13 11.84 -9.55
CA ILE A 84 6.83 12.23 -10.07
C ILE A 84 6.59 11.53 -11.41
N LEU A 85 5.47 10.83 -11.53
CA LEU A 85 5.13 10.05 -12.71
C LEU A 85 3.96 10.69 -13.48
N GLY A 86 4.16 10.96 -14.77
CA GLY A 86 3.15 11.53 -15.67
C GLY A 86 3.06 13.06 -15.69
N TRP A 87 4.09 13.77 -15.24
CA TRP A 87 4.08 15.24 -15.20
C TRP A 87 3.76 15.88 -16.57
N GLY A 88 2.74 16.74 -16.62
CA GLY A 88 2.31 17.42 -17.84
C GLY A 88 1.43 16.59 -18.78
N ASP A 89 1.13 15.32 -18.46
CA ASP A 89 0.19 14.52 -19.24
C ASP A 89 -1.24 15.07 -19.10
N THR A 90 -1.98 15.12 -20.22
CA THR A 90 -3.32 15.70 -20.26
C THR A 90 -4.43 14.72 -19.89
N PHE A 91 -4.19 13.40 -20.07
CA PHE A 91 -5.18 12.32 -19.89
C PHE A 91 -6.60 12.77 -20.27
N ASP A 92 -6.77 13.14 -21.53
CA ASP A 92 -7.97 13.72 -22.12
C ASP A 92 -8.71 12.72 -23.01
N THR A 93 -8.66 11.44 -22.63
CA THR A 93 -9.33 10.40 -23.39
C THR A 93 -10.80 10.34 -23.01
N TRP A 94 -11.65 10.92 -23.87
CA TRP A 94 -13.06 11.21 -23.59
C TRP A 94 -13.94 10.01 -23.17
N TYR A 95 -13.54 8.78 -23.50
CA TYR A 95 -14.28 7.56 -23.12
C TYR A 95 -13.74 6.89 -21.84
N LEU A 96 -12.64 7.38 -21.27
CA LEU A 96 -12.06 6.85 -20.03
C LEU A 96 -12.62 7.59 -18.81
N LEU A 97 -12.84 6.87 -17.70
CA LEU A 97 -13.21 7.50 -16.42
C LEU A 97 -12.12 8.48 -15.99
N ALA A 98 -12.53 9.72 -15.64
CA ALA A 98 -11.63 10.83 -15.34
C ALA A 98 -10.54 11.06 -16.43
N GLY A 99 -10.89 10.85 -17.71
CA GLY A 99 -10.02 11.07 -18.86
C GLY A 99 -8.87 10.05 -19.01
N GLY A 100 -8.80 9.05 -18.13
CA GLY A 100 -7.71 8.08 -18.07
C GLY A 100 -6.67 8.37 -17.00
N SER A 101 -6.85 9.43 -16.22
CA SER A 101 -5.93 9.80 -15.12
C SER A 101 -5.75 8.70 -14.07
N HIS A 102 -6.79 7.89 -13.81
CA HIS A 102 -6.65 6.71 -12.95
C HIS A 102 -5.80 5.61 -13.60
N LEU A 103 -5.88 5.43 -14.93
CA LEU A 103 -5.08 4.45 -15.65
C LEU A 103 -3.60 4.86 -15.69
N ALA A 104 -3.31 6.16 -15.64
CA ALA A 104 -1.95 6.67 -15.50
C ALA A 104 -1.22 6.13 -14.28
N LYS A 105 -1.93 5.92 -13.15
CA LYS A 105 -1.35 5.32 -11.94
C LYS A 105 -0.86 3.89 -12.19
N ILE A 106 -1.48 3.18 -13.14
CA ILE A 106 -1.06 1.83 -13.52
C ILE A 106 0.04 1.91 -14.58
N SER A 107 -0.23 2.59 -15.71
CA SER A 107 0.70 2.61 -16.84
C SER A 107 2.01 3.30 -16.52
N ARG A 108 2.00 4.47 -15.86
CA ARG A 108 3.23 5.22 -15.57
C ARG A 108 4.07 4.54 -14.49
N VAL A 109 3.43 3.89 -13.53
CA VAL A 109 4.15 3.07 -12.53
C VAL A 109 4.76 1.85 -13.21
N LEU A 110 4.04 1.18 -14.10
CA LEU A 110 4.57 0.05 -14.87
C LEU A 110 5.75 0.47 -15.75
N GLU A 111 5.66 1.59 -16.46
CA GLU A 111 6.76 2.14 -17.28
C GLU A 111 8.02 2.39 -16.44
N TYR A 112 7.86 3.00 -15.26
CA TYR A 112 8.96 3.18 -14.32
C TYR A 112 9.56 1.83 -13.90
N LEU A 113 8.73 0.88 -13.46
CA LEU A 113 9.18 -0.43 -13.01
C LEU A 113 9.87 -1.22 -14.14
N ASP A 114 9.41 -1.13 -15.38
CA ASP A 114 10.02 -1.78 -16.55
C ASP A 114 11.37 -1.14 -16.92
N SER A 115 11.60 0.14 -16.59
CA SER A 115 12.87 0.82 -16.81
C SER A 115 13.98 0.44 -15.81
N MET A 116 13.62 -0.14 -14.66
CA MET A 116 14.58 -0.49 -13.61
C MET A 116 15.41 -1.73 -13.99
N SER A 117 16.70 -1.71 -13.65
CA SER A 117 17.63 -2.75 -14.06
C SER A 117 17.40 -4.08 -13.31
N PRO A 118 17.94 -5.20 -13.80
CA PRO A 118 17.85 -6.49 -13.11
C PRO A 118 18.45 -6.49 -11.70
N GLU A 119 19.45 -5.65 -11.45
CA GLU A 119 20.11 -5.52 -10.14
C GLU A 119 19.20 -4.86 -9.09
N GLN A 120 18.19 -4.10 -9.53
CA GLN A 120 17.25 -3.38 -8.67
C GLN A 120 15.98 -4.20 -8.35
N GLN A 121 15.93 -5.48 -8.73
CA GLN A 121 14.70 -6.30 -8.56
C GLN A 121 14.23 -6.43 -7.11
N ASP A 122 15.18 -6.38 -6.16
CA ASP A 122 14.93 -6.48 -4.72
C ASP A 122 14.81 -5.10 -4.04
N ASP A 123 14.92 -4.00 -4.79
CA ASP A 123 14.65 -2.66 -4.26
C ASP A 123 13.18 -2.56 -3.85
N LEU A 124 12.90 -1.79 -2.81
CA LEU A 124 11.54 -1.49 -2.38
C LEU A 124 11.00 -0.30 -3.15
N VAL A 125 9.76 -0.41 -3.59
CA VAL A 125 9.00 0.67 -4.21
C VAL A 125 7.82 1.00 -3.33
N LEU A 126 7.70 2.26 -2.95
CA LEU A 126 6.56 2.83 -2.27
C LEU A 126 5.82 3.75 -3.25
N MET A 127 4.73 3.25 -3.82
CA MET A 127 3.82 4.01 -4.66
C MET A 127 2.73 4.62 -3.78
N MET A 128 2.43 5.91 -3.93
CA MET A 128 1.35 6.55 -3.18
C MET A 128 0.69 7.70 -3.93
N ASP A 129 -0.51 8.06 -3.46
CA ASP A 129 -1.23 9.25 -3.91
C ASP A 129 -0.48 10.52 -3.53
N ALA A 130 -0.57 11.51 -4.42
CA ALA A 130 0.31 12.65 -4.38
C ALA A 130 -0.27 13.84 -3.58
N PHE A 131 -1.59 13.88 -3.37
CA PHE A 131 -2.29 15.10 -2.92
C PHE A 131 -2.90 15.02 -1.51
N ASP A 132 -3.03 13.84 -0.92
CA ASP A 132 -3.73 13.64 0.36
C ASP A 132 -2.92 12.78 1.36
N ILE A 133 -1.58 12.79 1.22
CA ILE A 133 -0.67 11.97 2.01
C ILE A 133 0.41 12.83 2.67
N TRP A 134 0.58 12.69 3.99
CA TRP A 134 1.65 13.34 4.75
C TRP A 134 2.50 12.28 5.47
N PHE A 135 3.82 12.39 5.37
CA PHE A 135 4.76 11.53 6.08
C PHE A 135 4.92 11.99 7.53
N GLN A 136 4.76 11.04 8.46
CA GLN A 136 4.82 11.30 9.90
C GLN A 136 5.92 10.50 10.62
N LEU A 137 6.53 9.53 9.93
CA LEU A 137 7.54 8.62 10.49
C LEU A 137 8.72 8.49 9.51
N PRO A 138 9.95 8.24 9.98
CA PRO A 138 11.12 8.02 9.12
C PRO A 138 11.00 6.76 8.24
N PRO A 139 11.73 6.69 7.11
CA PRO A 139 11.69 5.54 6.19
C PRO A 139 12.12 4.23 6.84
N GLU A 140 13.04 4.26 7.81
CA GLU A 140 13.48 3.05 8.53
C GLU A 140 12.33 2.38 9.26
N THR A 141 11.45 3.17 9.88
CA THR A 141 10.25 2.67 10.57
C THR A 141 9.27 2.05 9.59
N LEU A 142 9.11 2.63 8.40
CA LEU A 142 8.25 2.08 7.35
C LEU A 142 8.80 0.72 6.88
N ILE A 143 10.09 0.65 6.58
CA ILE A 143 10.77 -0.56 6.07
C ILE A 143 10.73 -1.68 7.11
N GLU A 144 11.02 -1.38 8.37
CA GLU A 144 10.94 -2.35 9.47
C GLU A 144 9.51 -2.93 9.58
N ARG A 145 8.49 -2.07 9.52
CA ARG A 145 7.09 -2.48 9.58
C ARG A 145 6.69 -3.30 8.36
N TYR A 146 7.16 -2.97 7.17
CA TYR A 146 6.93 -3.75 5.95
C TYR A 146 7.36 -5.20 6.13
N TYR A 147 8.60 -5.43 6.57
CA TYR A 147 9.10 -6.79 6.79
C TYR A 147 8.37 -7.50 7.93
N SER A 148 8.08 -6.81 9.05
CA SER A 148 7.32 -7.39 10.15
C SER A 148 5.89 -7.81 9.76
N ILE A 149 5.23 -7.01 8.91
CA ILE A 149 3.88 -7.32 8.42
C ILE A 149 3.91 -8.55 7.51
N ASN A 150 4.86 -8.63 6.57
CA ASN A 150 5.00 -9.78 5.68
C ASN A 150 5.34 -11.05 6.47
N GLU A 151 6.26 -11.00 7.44
CA GLU A 151 6.57 -12.16 8.29
C GLU A 151 5.32 -12.67 9.05
N LYS A 152 4.52 -11.76 9.61
CA LYS A 152 3.26 -12.11 10.27
C LYS A 152 2.22 -12.66 9.28
N ALA A 153 2.19 -12.14 8.06
CA ALA A 153 1.29 -12.62 7.01
C ALA A 153 1.68 -14.03 6.57
N ASP A 154 2.97 -14.28 6.32
CA ASP A 154 3.48 -15.58 5.93
C ASP A 154 3.20 -16.64 7.00
N LYS A 155 3.40 -16.31 8.28
CA LYS A 155 3.00 -17.19 9.40
C LYS A 155 1.50 -17.54 9.36
N ARG A 156 0.63 -16.58 9.03
CA ARG A 156 -0.82 -16.84 8.88
C ARG A 156 -1.12 -17.70 7.65
N ILE A 157 -0.45 -17.43 6.52
CA ILE A 157 -0.60 -18.19 5.27
C ILE A 157 -0.18 -19.65 5.50
N SER A 158 1.00 -19.89 6.08
CA SER A 158 1.46 -21.25 6.41
C SER A 158 0.51 -21.95 7.37
N LYS A 159 -0.03 -21.26 8.38
CA LYS A 159 -1.02 -21.84 9.30
C LYS A 159 -2.33 -22.20 8.59
N HIS A 160 -2.77 -21.40 7.63
CA HIS A 160 -4.04 -21.60 6.94
C HIS A 160 -3.95 -22.66 5.83
N MET A 161 -2.88 -22.65 5.05
CA MET A 161 -2.71 -23.49 3.87
C MET A 161 -1.85 -24.75 4.13
N GLY A 162 -1.16 -24.82 5.27
CA GLY A 162 -0.29 -25.94 5.61
C GLY A 162 0.82 -26.14 4.58
N LYS A 163 1.04 -27.39 4.18
CA LYS A 163 2.10 -27.78 3.22
C LYS A 163 1.94 -27.11 1.84
N ALA A 164 0.72 -26.75 1.44
CA ALA A 164 0.49 -26.09 0.15
C ALA A 164 1.20 -24.74 0.05
N ALA A 165 1.33 -23.99 1.17
CA ALA A 165 2.07 -22.73 1.15
C ALA A 165 3.55 -22.91 0.82
N GLU A 166 4.17 -24.00 1.30
CA GLU A 166 5.58 -24.29 1.04
C GLU A 166 5.80 -24.80 -0.39
N VAL A 167 4.98 -25.77 -0.82
CA VAL A 167 5.10 -26.41 -2.15
C VAL A 167 4.90 -25.39 -3.27
N GLU A 168 3.91 -24.52 -3.12
CA GLU A 168 3.58 -23.49 -4.11
C GLU A 168 4.29 -22.15 -3.84
N ASN A 169 5.16 -22.10 -2.82
CA ASN A 169 5.88 -20.89 -2.41
C ASN A 169 4.96 -19.65 -2.25
N ILE A 170 3.80 -19.85 -1.62
CA ILE A 170 2.79 -18.81 -1.41
C ILE A 170 3.20 -17.96 -0.22
N LYS A 171 3.49 -16.69 -0.49
CA LYS A 171 3.89 -15.68 0.51
C LYS A 171 3.36 -14.31 0.13
N GLN A 172 3.26 -13.41 1.11
CA GLN A 172 2.91 -12.02 0.89
C GLN A 172 4.19 -11.20 0.72
N THR A 173 4.31 -10.49 -0.40
CA THR A 173 5.43 -9.57 -0.65
C THR A 173 4.97 -8.14 -0.89
N ILE A 174 3.78 -7.94 -1.45
CA ILE A 174 3.19 -6.62 -1.66
C ILE A 174 2.21 -6.31 -0.54
N ILE A 175 2.30 -5.10 0.02
CA ILE A 175 1.38 -4.56 1.01
C ILE A 175 0.63 -3.39 0.41
N PHE A 176 -0.70 -3.48 0.45
CA PHE A 176 -1.60 -2.38 0.12
C PHE A 176 -2.06 -1.66 1.37
N GLY A 177 -2.49 -0.42 1.18
CA GLY A 177 -3.33 0.27 2.14
C GLY A 177 -4.59 -0.53 2.51
N ALA A 178 -5.01 -0.42 3.78
CA ALA A 178 -6.23 -1.06 4.25
C ALA A 178 -7.28 -0.03 4.66
N GLY A 179 -8.41 -0.02 3.95
CA GLY A 179 -9.61 0.75 4.25
C GLY A 179 -10.66 -0.05 5.02
N LYS A 180 -11.66 0.69 5.53
CA LYS A 180 -12.84 0.15 6.25
C LYS A 180 -14.01 -0.20 5.34
N ARG A 181 -13.95 0.21 4.06
CA ARG A 181 -15.01 0.04 3.07
C ARG A 181 -14.52 -0.84 1.92
N CYS A 182 -15.35 -1.76 1.47
CA CYS A 182 -15.12 -2.51 0.24
C CYS A 182 -15.41 -1.64 -1.01
N ALA A 183 -14.78 -0.48 -1.13
CA ALA A 183 -15.06 0.45 -2.23
C ALA A 183 -14.27 0.06 -3.50
N PRO A 184 -14.81 0.32 -4.70
CA PRO A 184 -16.15 0.88 -4.98
C PRO A 184 -17.27 -0.19 -4.99
N ASN A 185 -16.94 -1.43 -4.66
CA ASN A 185 -17.89 -2.54 -4.62
C ASN A 185 -18.96 -2.39 -3.53
N GLN A 186 -20.06 -3.14 -3.69
CA GLN A 186 -21.04 -3.31 -2.61
C GLN A 186 -20.58 -4.43 -1.69
N LEU A 187 -20.81 -4.30 -0.38
CA LEU A 187 -20.35 -5.29 0.61
C LEU A 187 -20.79 -6.73 0.30
N HIS A 188 -21.97 -6.91 -0.31
CA HIS A 188 -22.53 -8.21 -0.67
C HIS A 188 -22.08 -8.72 -2.05
N SER A 189 -21.19 -8.01 -2.75
CA SER A 189 -20.68 -8.46 -4.04
C SER A 189 -19.65 -9.57 -3.87
N ILE A 190 -19.49 -10.38 -4.91
CA ILE A 190 -18.49 -11.45 -4.96
C ILE A 190 -17.05 -10.93 -4.81
N ALA A 191 -16.79 -9.67 -5.10
CA ALA A 191 -15.48 -9.06 -4.93
C ALA A 191 -15.12 -8.88 -3.44
N CYS A 192 -16.12 -8.68 -2.58
CA CYS A 192 -15.91 -8.46 -1.15
C CYS A 192 -15.93 -9.74 -0.31
N TYR A 193 -16.54 -10.81 -0.84
CA TYR A 193 -16.70 -12.09 -0.15
C TYR A 193 -15.37 -12.80 0.20
N PRO A 194 -14.37 -12.90 -0.69
CA PRO A 194 -13.14 -13.65 -0.42
C PRO A 194 -12.10 -12.87 0.40
N VAL A 195 -12.43 -11.66 0.87
CA VAL A 195 -11.51 -10.82 1.64
C VAL A 195 -11.32 -11.43 3.03
N PRO A 196 -10.08 -11.73 3.46
CA PRO A 196 -9.85 -12.33 4.76
C PRO A 196 -10.30 -11.39 5.90
N PRO A 197 -10.63 -11.95 7.09
CA PRO A 197 -10.86 -11.15 8.28
C PRO A 197 -9.68 -10.21 8.60
N SER A 198 -9.97 -9.08 9.24
CA SER A 198 -8.92 -8.14 9.64
C SER A 198 -7.95 -8.81 10.63
N PRO A 199 -6.62 -8.63 10.49
CA PRO A 199 -5.65 -9.13 11.46
C PRO A 199 -5.56 -8.24 12.73
N LEU A 200 -6.35 -7.16 12.81
CA LEU A 200 -6.40 -6.27 13.96
C LEU A 200 -7.18 -6.92 15.13
N PRO A 201 -6.93 -6.51 16.39
CA PRO A 201 -7.64 -7.05 17.56
C PRO A 201 -9.18 -6.99 17.41
N ASP A 202 -9.88 -8.03 17.86
CA ASP A 202 -11.35 -8.12 17.81
C ASP A 202 -12.07 -7.08 18.70
N ASP A 203 -11.33 -6.41 19.58
CA ASP A 203 -11.80 -5.39 20.50
C ASP A 203 -11.20 -3.99 20.21
N LEU A 204 -10.70 -3.75 18.99
CA LEU A 204 -10.05 -2.50 18.60
C LEU A 204 -10.86 -1.24 18.93
N TYR A 205 -12.19 -1.32 18.85
CA TYR A 205 -13.14 -0.26 19.21
C TYR A 205 -14.04 -0.68 20.39
N GLY A 206 -13.56 -1.57 21.26
CA GLY A 206 -14.32 -2.17 22.35
C GLY A 206 -15.52 -2.96 21.84
N ALA A 207 -16.65 -2.86 22.55
CA ALA A 207 -17.90 -3.53 22.20
C ALA A 207 -18.52 -3.07 20.86
N ASN A 208 -18.03 -1.96 20.30
CA ASN A 208 -18.51 -1.43 19.02
C ASN A 208 -17.75 -1.99 17.81
N THR A 209 -16.70 -2.80 18.01
CA THR A 209 -15.87 -3.33 16.92
C THR A 209 -16.72 -4.10 15.92
N ASP A 210 -16.54 -3.78 14.63
CA ASP A 210 -17.28 -4.35 13.50
C ASP A 210 -18.81 -4.17 13.58
N THR A 211 -19.26 -3.09 14.25
CA THR A 211 -20.67 -2.67 14.27
C THR A 211 -20.90 -1.37 13.48
N ILE A 212 -22.17 -1.06 13.21
CA ILE A 212 -22.59 0.21 12.58
C ILE A 212 -22.51 1.43 13.50
N MET A 213 -22.03 1.26 14.74
CA MET A 213 -21.93 2.35 15.71
C MET A 213 -20.75 3.27 15.39
N GLY A 214 -20.91 4.55 15.71
CA GLY A 214 -19.89 5.60 15.52
C GLY A 214 -20.39 6.75 14.64
N HIS A 215 -19.47 7.63 14.24
CA HIS A 215 -19.80 8.82 13.42
C HIS A 215 -20.26 8.48 12.00
N SER A 216 -19.94 7.28 11.52
CA SER A 216 -20.37 6.76 10.23
C SER A 216 -20.60 5.25 10.33
N PRO A 217 -21.34 4.63 9.38
CA PRO A 217 -21.56 3.18 9.36
C PRO A 217 -20.29 2.32 9.28
N HIS A 218 -19.13 2.93 9.03
CA HIS A 218 -17.84 2.24 8.91
C HIS A 218 -16.88 2.64 10.03
N SER A 219 -17.27 3.54 10.94
CA SER A 219 -16.34 4.11 11.92
C SER A 219 -15.75 3.05 12.84
N SER A 220 -16.53 2.05 13.23
CA SER A 220 -16.07 0.99 14.13
C SER A 220 -15.67 -0.30 13.41
N HIS A 221 -15.61 -0.31 12.08
CA HIS A 221 -15.10 -1.45 11.33
C HIS A 221 -13.57 -1.51 11.38
N ARG A 222 -13.02 -2.71 11.57
CA ARG A 222 -11.59 -2.96 11.38
C ARG A 222 -11.24 -2.92 9.90
N GLN A 223 -10.07 -2.38 9.59
CA GLN A 223 -9.57 -2.25 8.24
C GLN A 223 -9.19 -3.63 7.69
N ARG A 224 -9.67 -3.94 6.48
CA ARG A 224 -9.31 -5.18 5.75
C ARG A 224 -9.43 -5.07 4.24
N TYR A 225 -10.04 -3.99 3.73
CA TYR A 225 -10.31 -3.81 2.31
C TYR A 225 -9.15 -3.07 1.67
N ILE A 226 -8.67 -3.52 0.51
CA ILE A 226 -7.59 -2.86 -0.23
C ILE A 226 -7.96 -1.40 -0.56
N ASN A 227 -6.98 -0.51 -0.33
CA ASN A 227 -6.93 0.85 -0.82
C ASN A 227 -5.71 0.99 -1.74
N SER A 228 -5.90 1.45 -2.97
CA SER A 228 -4.84 1.56 -3.97
C SER A 228 -4.04 2.86 -3.91
N GLY A 229 -4.37 3.77 -2.99
CA GLY A 229 -3.66 5.03 -2.84
C GLY A 229 -2.29 4.90 -2.20
N TYR A 230 -1.92 3.72 -1.70
CA TYR A 230 -0.57 3.46 -1.17
C TYR A 230 -0.26 1.96 -1.23
N ILE A 231 0.87 1.63 -1.84
CA ILE A 231 1.33 0.27 -2.12
C ILE A 231 2.84 0.22 -1.91
N ILE A 232 3.32 -0.81 -1.21
CA ILE A 232 4.75 -1.06 -1.03
C ILE A 232 5.09 -2.52 -1.34
N GLY A 233 6.18 -2.75 -2.06
CA GLY A 233 6.66 -4.08 -2.40
C GLY A 233 7.98 -4.02 -3.16
N PRO A 234 8.61 -5.17 -3.43
CA PRO A 234 9.84 -5.22 -4.21
C PRO A 234 9.56 -4.91 -5.68
N VAL A 235 10.52 -4.32 -6.39
CA VAL A 235 10.39 -3.95 -7.81
C VAL A 235 9.87 -5.10 -8.65
N LYS A 236 10.44 -6.30 -8.49
CA LYS A 236 10.05 -7.48 -9.25
C LYS A 236 8.55 -7.78 -9.11
N ASP A 237 8.08 -7.92 -7.88
CA ASP A 237 6.70 -8.35 -7.64
C ASP A 237 5.71 -7.23 -7.98
N MET A 238 6.08 -5.98 -7.71
CA MET A 238 5.32 -4.81 -8.13
C MET A 238 5.18 -4.77 -9.65
N ARG A 239 6.26 -5.04 -10.40
CA ARG A 239 6.25 -5.09 -11.87
C ARG A 239 5.30 -6.17 -12.39
N GLU A 240 5.37 -7.37 -11.82
CA GLU A 240 4.47 -8.48 -12.18
C GLU A 240 3.00 -8.12 -11.93
N MET A 241 2.67 -7.55 -10.77
CA MET A 241 1.32 -7.13 -10.42
C MET A 241 0.81 -6.00 -11.34
N PHE A 242 1.59 -4.94 -11.53
CA PHE A 242 1.19 -3.81 -12.39
C PHE A 242 1.08 -4.22 -13.86
N ARG A 243 1.89 -5.16 -14.34
CA ARG A 243 1.77 -5.72 -15.69
C ARG A 243 0.46 -6.47 -15.87
N ALA A 244 0.12 -7.35 -14.94
CA ALA A 244 -1.16 -8.06 -14.96
C ALA A 244 -2.35 -7.08 -14.87
N ALA A 245 -2.26 -6.07 -14.01
CA ALA A 245 -3.27 -5.01 -13.92
C ALA A 245 -3.41 -4.26 -15.26
N TRP A 246 -2.31 -3.94 -15.92
CA TRP A 246 -2.33 -3.27 -17.22
C TRP A 246 -2.92 -4.13 -18.34
N GLU A 247 -2.60 -5.43 -18.36
CA GLU A 247 -3.23 -6.39 -19.29
C GLU A 247 -4.75 -6.49 -19.07
N MET A 248 -5.21 -6.46 -17.81
CA MET A 248 -6.64 -6.44 -17.49
C MET A 248 -7.33 -5.16 -17.98
N VAL A 249 -6.68 -4.01 -17.84
CA VAL A 249 -7.20 -2.73 -18.36
C VAL A 249 -7.33 -2.80 -19.89
N GLN A 250 -6.31 -3.30 -20.59
CA GLN A 250 -6.31 -3.38 -22.05
C GLN A 250 -7.37 -4.33 -22.60
N ASN A 251 -7.69 -5.39 -21.86
CA ASN A 251 -8.68 -6.40 -22.25
C ASN A 251 -10.06 -6.18 -21.58
N TRP A 252 -10.31 -4.99 -21.02
CA TRP A 252 -11.53 -4.76 -20.24
C TRP A 252 -12.78 -4.80 -21.14
N PRO A 253 -13.82 -5.59 -20.81
CA PRO A 253 -14.92 -5.92 -21.72
C PRO A 253 -15.93 -4.79 -21.92
N THR A 254 -15.87 -3.70 -21.16
CA THR A 254 -16.83 -2.59 -21.23
C THR A 254 -16.19 -1.29 -21.73
N PRO A 255 -16.95 -0.39 -22.38
CA PRO A 255 -16.42 0.88 -22.89
C PRO A 255 -15.87 1.81 -21.81
N ILE A 256 -16.33 1.66 -20.56
CA ILE A 256 -15.85 2.41 -19.40
C ILE A 256 -14.71 1.60 -18.76
N PRO A 257 -13.50 2.15 -18.68
CA PRO A 257 -12.39 1.50 -18.01
C PRO A 257 -12.62 1.44 -16.50
N PRO A 258 -12.09 0.41 -15.85
CA PRO A 258 -12.16 0.27 -14.40
C PRO A 258 -11.30 1.33 -13.69
N THR A 259 -11.61 1.64 -12.43
CA THR A 259 -10.67 2.37 -11.56
C THR A 259 -9.51 1.47 -11.16
N VAL A 260 -8.41 2.05 -10.68
CA VAL A 260 -7.28 1.30 -10.11
C VAL A 260 -7.75 0.36 -9.01
N GLU A 261 -8.62 0.84 -8.10
CA GLU A 261 -9.20 -0.02 -7.08
C GLU A 261 -9.88 -1.23 -7.73
N VAL A 262 -10.75 -1.04 -8.74
CA VAL A 262 -11.46 -2.17 -9.37
C VAL A 262 -10.50 -3.17 -10.01
N VAL A 263 -9.46 -2.70 -10.71
CA VAL A 263 -8.48 -3.60 -11.35
C VAL A 263 -7.73 -4.41 -10.31
N VAL A 264 -7.15 -3.73 -9.32
CA VAL A 264 -6.37 -4.38 -8.25
C VAL A 264 -7.25 -5.34 -7.44
N TRP A 265 -8.47 -4.92 -7.10
CA TRP A 265 -9.45 -5.76 -6.41
C TRP A 265 -9.77 -7.03 -7.21
N THR A 266 -10.01 -6.88 -8.52
CA THR A 266 -10.35 -8.00 -9.39
C THR A 266 -9.17 -8.94 -9.52
N TRP A 267 -7.95 -8.41 -9.69
CA TRP A 267 -6.73 -9.21 -9.76
C TRP A 267 -6.49 -10.01 -8.48
N CYS A 268 -6.54 -9.37 -7.30
CA CYS A 268 -6.40 -10.07 -6.02
C CYS A 268 -7.49 -11.15 -5.83
N THR A 269 -8.73 -10.83 -6.20
CA THR A 269 -9.85 -11.79 -6.12
C THR A 269 -9.61 -12.99 -7.04
N MET A 270 -9.15 -12.77 -8.27
CA MET A 270 -8.84 -13.83 -9.22
C MET A 270 -7.67 -14.70 -8.75
N GLN A 271 -6.65 -14.12 -8.12
CA GLN A 271 -5.53 -14.88 -7.56
C GLN A 271 -6.01 -15.78 -6.42
N VAL A 272 -6.86 -15.30 -5.52
CA VAL A 272 -7.47 -16.11 -4.44
C VAL A 272 -8.32 -17.24 -5.01
N ILE A 273 -9.16 -16.95 -6.02
CA ILE A 273 -10.02 -17.95 -6.66
C ILE A 273 -9.16 -19.01 -7.37
N SER A 274 -8.13 -18.60 -8.11
CA SER A 274 -7.20 -19.51 -8.79
C SER A 274 -6.48 -20.43 -7.80
N LEU A 275 -5.91 -19.87 -6.72
CA LEU A 275 -5.24 -20.63 -5.68
C LEU A 275 -6.20 -21.60 -4.96
N SER A 276 -7.44 -21.18 -4.68
CA SER A 276 -8.46 -22.06 -4.10
C SER A 276 -8.84 -23.20 -5.04
N SER A 277 -8.91 -22.94 -6.35
CA SER A 277 -9.25 -23.93 -7.36
C SER A 277 -8.11 -24.95 -7.53
N GLN A 278 -6.86 -24.48 -7.56
CA GLN A 278 -5.66 -25.33 -7.63
C GLN A 278 -5.52 -26.20 -6.38
N SER A 279 -5.68 -25.61 -5.18
CA SER A 279 -5.68 -26.34 -3.91
C SER A 279 -6.77 -27.42 -3.87
N CYS A 280 -7.94 -27.15 -4.43
CA CYS A 280 -9.03 -28.14 -4.57
C CYS A 280 -8.70 -29.27 -5.56
N LEU A 281 -8.06 -28.96 -6.69
CA LEU A 281 -7.61 -29.96 -7.66
C LEU A 281 -6.53 -30.87 -7.06
N ASP A 282 -5.57 -30.31 -6.34
CA ASP A 282 -4.49 -31.07 -5.70
C ASP A 282 -5.03 -31.90 -4.52
N SER A 283 -6.01 -31.38 -3.78
CA SER A 283 -6.71 -32.12 -2.71
C SER A 283 -7.54 -33.30 -3.26
N ARG A 284 -8.16 -33.16 -4.44
CA ARG A 284 -8.85 -34.26 -5.13
C ARG A 284 -7.89 -35.37 -5.56
N SER A 285 -6.62 -35.07 -5.80
CA SER A 285 -5.60 -36.10 -6.08
C SER A 285 -5.15 -36.88 -4.83
N ILE A 286 -5.40 -36.35 -3.62
CA ILE A 286 -4.86 -36.90 -2.36
C ILE A 286 -5.94 -37.53 -1.45
N ASN A 287 -7.22 -37.11 -1.49
CA ASN A 287 -8.35 -37.87 -0.91
C ASN A 287 -9.70 -37.19 -1.18
N GLU A 288 -10.70 -37.98 -1.56
CA GLU A 288 -12.01 -37.60 -2.11
C GLU A 288 -12.99 -36.91 -1.13
N LYS A 289 -12.54 -36.32 -0.01
CA LYS A 289 -13.45 -35.80 1.05
C LYS A 289 -13.27 -34.34 1.45
N SER A 290 -12.29 -33.60 0.92
CA SER A 290 -11.98 -32.27 1.46
C SER A 290 -12.74 -31.10 0.82
N CYS A 291 -13.39 -31.29 -0.32
CA CYS A 291 -14.01 -30.17 -1.07
C CYS A 291 -15.54 -30.07 -0.90
N ASP A 292 -16.19 -31.06 -0.28
CA ASP A 292 -17.67 -31.14 -0.24
C ASP A 292 -18.32 -30.35 0.90
N ASP A 293 -17.55 -29.69 1.79
CA ASP A 293 -18.10 -28.95 2.93
C ASP A 293 -18.23 -27.43 2.71
N VAL A 294 -18.16 -26.96 1.46
CA VAL A 294 -18.59 -25.60 1.11
C VAL A 294 -20.07 -25.62 0.70
N THR A 295 -20.94 -26.06 1.61
CA THR A 295 -22.35 -25.72 1.56
C THR A 295 -22.62 -24.59 2.56
N PRO A 296 -23.45 -23.59 2.23
CA PRO A 296 -23.81 -22.56 3.19
C PRO A 296 -24.56 -23.23 4.34
N ARG A 297 -24.05 -23.16 5.57
CA ARG A 297 -24.83 -23.56 6.75
C ARG A 297 -26.11 -22.72 6.80
N PRO A 298 -27.32 -23.33 6.76
CA PRO A 298 -28.53 -22.60 7.09
C PRO A 298 -28.64 -22.56 8.61
N GLY A 299 -28.32 -21.42 9.19
CA GLY A 299 -28.49 -21.14 10.62
C GLY A 299 -29.56 -20.09 10.85
N LEU A 300 -30.81 -20.38 10.47
CA LEU A 300 -31.97 -19.68 11.03
C LEU A 300 -32.49 -20.53 12.19
N GLY A 301 -32.52 -19.95 13.40
CA GLY A 301 -33.26 -20.52 14.52
C GLY A 301 -34.76 -20.49 14.22
N ASP A 302 -35.30 -21.62 13.82
CA ASP A 302 -36.75 -21.90 13.85
C ASP A 302 -37.15 -22.14 15.31
N THR A 303 -37.75 -21.12 15.95
CA THR A 303 -38.58 -21.33 17.13
C THR A 303 -40.05 -21.23 16.76
N ARG A 304 -40.60 -22.29 16.17
CA ARG A 304 -42.04 -22.59 16.27
C ARG A 304 -42.40 -22.91 17.73
N ARG A 305 -43.09 -21.96 18.37
CA ARG A 305 -44.01 -22.27 19.47
C ARG A 305 -45.44 -22.16 18.96
N HIS A 306 -46.16 -23.27 19.08
CA HIS A 306 -47.59 -23.42 18.84
C HIS A 306 -48.42 -22.41 19.62
N LEU A 307 -49.37 -21.74 18.96
CA LEU A 307 -50.70 -21.44 19.51
C LEU A 307 -51.72 -21.26 18.36
N PRO A 308 -53.01 -21.59 18.59
CA PRO A 308 -53.91 -22.06 17.56
C PRO A 308 -54.76 -20.97 16.91
N LEU A 309 -55.16 -21.26 15.67
CA LEU A 309 -56.10 -20.52 14.84
C LEU A 309 -57.46 -20.36 15.52
N THR A 310 -57.88 -19.11 15.73
CA THR A 310 -59.30 -18.76 15.86
C THR A 310 -59.75 -17.92 14.68
N ARG A 311 -60.75 -18.45 14.00
CA ARG A 311 -61.53 -17.94 12.87
C ARG A 311 -62.36 -16.71 13.28
N SER A 312 -62.34 -15.64 12.49
CA SER A 312 -63.49 -14.72 12.27
C SER A 312 -63.15 -13.79 11.09
N ARG A 313 -63.63 -14.06 9.88
CA ARG A 313 -64.89 -13.61 9.24
C ARG A 313 -64.95 -12.10 8.94
N ALA A 314 -64.87 -11.82 7.63
CA ALA A 314 -65.37 -10.70 6.85
C ALA A 314 -66.12 -9.56 7.57
N GLN A 315 -65.67 -8.33 7.33
CA GLN A 315 -66.35 -7.28 6.56
C GLN A 315 -65.32 -6.27 6.05
#